data_AF-A0A7S1AFF9-F1
#
_entry.id   AF-A0A7S1AFF9-F1
#
_cell.length_a   1.000
_cell.length_b   1.000
_cell.length_c   1.000
_cell.angle_alpha   90.00
_cell.angle_beta   90.00
_cell.angle_gamma   90.00
#
_symmetry.space_group_name_H-M   'P 1'
#
loop_
_entity.id
_entity.type
_entity.pdbx_description
1 polymer ?
#
loop_
_entity_poly.entity_id
_entity_poly.type
_entity_poly.pdbx_seq_one_letter_code
_entity_poly.pdbx_strand_id
1 'polypeptide(L)'
;MGDDVEEIIQVPPADVGRVIGCPGGGSVRTVELRTRTTVAVEQPRPGEGCTTLRVGGPKPQVAKAMVMLRALLAFSEDAPEEERGLCRWFAAGFCRQGAGGSCCQDGLHNEVRTREVEQEWLSQGYAPAQPTKTWPLLLALSCQGPGPSDPPGPAEGHDEIIEVAIVAVCPVRGCELGRFHRFVKPDFWANDDGLRQRYAASCFNDESEAISFSDTLADLLDWVPGLLGVDLDSVTSTDLLFVTLRDFEVQVLLPQQCDVPQPGTVDPALQSFLFCRWACLKDVFREQFALANEVAPTGLRSMLRHLGLDSRLDLRRFAMDDAACMAKVLAELLRLGWGVKATAWRNNVAAPTSYLLPRRSEGGGACRRTGVKRPVPEDGWFDHDQRGRHVEPPLMRPPSWPPDAEVDVKLAPGIGEDVMVLDDEEDQSQPLIDLTEKVSHAVQVLDALPPDPEVLARALFAQLQEEASLSTGQPNIWIPEPPTVVLDDPKRVMQAPSSKAAPPKIDPTSSVSKLAPWRQSQTTGSATTSLGARVKAKSRPIMPLVSVQEKTLL
;
A
#
# COMPACT_ATOMS: atom_id res chain seq x y z
N MET A 1 -18.80 -30.46 37.71
CA MET A 1 -19.06 -29.31 36.83
C MET A 1 -18.47 -28.12 37.54
N GLY A 2 -17.49 -27.43 36.97
CA GLY A 2 -17.03 -26.17 37.55
C GLY A 2 -18.14 -25.14 37.40
N ASP A 3 -18.34 -24.29 38.41
CA ASP A 3 -19.31 -23.20 38.30
C ASP A 3 -18.80 -22.22 37.24
N ASP A 4 -19.53 -22.13 36.13
CA ASP A 4 -19.33 -21.06 35.15
C ASP A 4 -19.74 -19.74 35.80
N VAL A 5 -18.88 -18.74 35.65
CA VAL A 5 -19.11 -17.39 36.16
C VAL A 5 -19.19 -16.42 34.99
N GLU A 6 -19.88 -15.32 35.21
CA GLU A 6 -19.97 -14.22 34.27
C GLU A 6 -19.44 -12.96 34.97
N GLU A 7 -18.46 -12.30 34.37
CA GLU A 7 -17.97 -10.99 34.82
C GLU A 7 -18.27 -9.91 33.79
N ILE A 8 -18.49 -8.70 34.27
CA ILE A 8 -18.87 -7.55 33.46
C ILE A 8 -17.79 -6.47 33.58
N ILE A 9 -17.34 -5.92 32.45
CA ILE A 9 -16.49 -4.74 32.39
C ILE A 9 -17.17 -3.66 31.57
N GLN A 10 -17.22 -2.45 32.11
CA GLN A 10 -17.67 -1.27 31.37
C GLN A 10 -16.49 -0.67 30.63
N VAL A 11 -16.68 -0.42 29.34
CA VAL A 11 -15.67 0.13 28.44
C VAL A 11 -16.13 1.49 27.95
N PRO A 12 -15.33 2.55 28.15
CA PRO A 12 -15.63 3.86 27.60
C PRO A 12 -15.80 3.77 26.07
N PRO A 13 -16.73 4.52 25.45
CA PRO A 13 -16.99 4.45 24.01
C PRO A 13 -15.74 4.65 23.15
N ALA A 14 -14.79 5.48 23.62
CA ALA A 14 -13.52 5.74 22.95
C ALA A 14 -12.62 4.50 22.85
N ASP A 15 -12.74 3.54 23.77
CA ASP A 15 -11.86 2.36 23.85
C ASP A 15 -12.48 1.10 23.22
N VAL A 16 -13.76 1.14 22.88
CA VAL A 16 -14.51 0.00 22.32
C VAL A 16 -13.84 -0.52 21.06
N GLY A 17 -13.43 0.38 20.15
CA GLY A 17 -12.74 0.00 18.92
C GLY A 17 -11.41 -0.72 19.17
N ARG A 18 -10.70 -0.40 20.25
CA ARG A 18 -9.44 -1.07 20.63
C ARG A 18 -9.70 -2.45 21.24
N VAL A 19 -10.71 -2.56 22.11
CA VAL A 19 -11.05 -3.84 22.75
C VAL A 19 -11.64 -4.83 21.75
N ILE A 20 -12.50 -4.36 20.84
CA ILE A 20 -12.99 -5.17 19.72
C ILE A 20 -11.85 -5.47 18.74
N GLY A 21 -11.01 -4.48 18.43
CA GLY A 21 -9.91 -4.56 17.47
C GLY A 21 -10.38 -4.26 16.04
N CYS A 22 -9.61 -4.71 15.04
CA CYS A 22 -9.98 -4.62 13.61
C CYS A 22 -11.40 -5.17 13.34
N PRO A 23 -12.04 -4.80 12.22
CA PRO A 23 -13.32 -5.35 11.81
C PRO A 23 -13.37 -6.87 11.98
N GLY A 24 -14.33 -7.38 12.77
CA GLY A 24 -14.47 -8.80 13.10
C GLY A 24 -13.99 -9.21 14.51
N GLY A 25 -13.65 -8.26 15.40
CA GLY A 25 -13.44 -8.58 16.81
C GLY A 25 -12.09 -9.23 17.12
N GLY A 26 -11.02 -8.88 16.40
CA GLY A 26 -9.72 -9.57 16.50
C GLY A 26 -9.11 -9.63 17.91
N SER A 27 -9.22 -8.56 18.69
CA SER A 27 -8.71 -8.49 20.06
C SER A 27 -9.56 -9.34 21.00
N VAL A 28 -10.90 -9.21 20.93
CA VAL A 28 -11.86 -10.06 21.66
C VAL A 28 -11.64 -11.54 21.36
N ARG A 29 -11.57 -11.92 20.08
CA ARG A 29 -11.34 -13.31 19.65
C ARG A 29 -10.00 -13.85 20.15
N THR A 30 -8.98 -13.02 20.24
CA THR A 30 -7.68 -13.42 20.80
C THR A 30 -7.80 -13.71 22.29
N VAL A 31 -8.55 -12.90 23.03
CA VAL A 31 -8.86 -13.14 24.45
C VAL A 31 -9.64 -14.45 24.60
N GLU A 32 -10.74 -14.61 23.86
CA GLU A 32 -11.57 -15.83 23.87
C GLU A 32 -10.74 -17.08 23.56
N LEU A 33 -9.90 -17.04 22.51
CA LEU A 33 -9.07 -18.18 22.10
C LEU A 33 -8.03 -18.56 23.16
N ARG A 34 -7.36 -17.56 23.76
CA ARG A 34 -6.28 -17.79 24.73
C ARG A 34 -6.77 -18.20 26.11
N THR A 35 -7.99 -17.83 26.45
CA THR A 35 -8.57 -18.06 27.78
C THR A 35 -9.66 -19.11 27.76
N ARG A 36 -10.20 -19.47 26.58
CA ARG A 36 -11.37 -20.34 26.42
C ARG A 36 -12.61 -19.78 27.12
N THR A 37 -12.75 -18.46 27.15
CA THR A 37 -13.96 -17.77 27.57
C THR A 37 -14.79 -17.35 26.36
N THR A 38 -16.04 -16.96 26.61
CA THR A 38 -16.86 -16.19 25.68
C THR A 38 -16.86 -14.73 26.10
N VAL A 39 -16.81 -13.82 25.14
CA VAL A 39 -16.85 -12.38 25.39
C VAL A 39 -17.94 -11.76 24.51
N ALA A 40 -19.05 -11.38 25.14
CA ALA A 40 -20.14 -10.69 24.46
C ALA A 40 -19.95 -9.17 24.57
N VAL A 41 -20.01 -8.47 23.44
CA VAL A 41 -19.99 -7.01 23.38
C VAL A 41 -21.45 -6.54 23.30
N GLU A 42 -21.96 -5.94 24.37
CA GLU A 42 -23.29 -5.33 24.39
C GLU A 42 -23.19 -3.86 24.02
N GLN A 43 -23.78 -3.50 22.88
CA GLN A 43 -23.89 -2.10 22.48
C GLN A 43 -24.72 -1.32 23.51
N PRO A 44 -24.29 -0.11 23.90
CA PRO A 44 -25.00 0.70 24.86
C PRO A 44 -26.41 1.02 24.34
N ARG A 45 -27.39 1.04 25.23
CA ARG A 45 -28.71 1.58 24.88
C ARG A 45 -28.58 3.09 24.60
N PRO A 46 -29.45 3.69 23.77
CA PRO A 46 -29.45 5.13 23.57
C PRO A 46 -29.52 5.87 24.93
N GLY A 47 -28.45 6.60 25.27
CA GLY A 47 -28.30 7.32 26.55
C GLY A 47 -27.41 6.64 27.60
N GLU A 48 -26.98 5.39 27.40
CA GLU A 48 -25.95 4.74 28.22
C GLU A 48 -24.56 5.10 27.69
N GLY A 49 -23.73 5.70 28.53
CA GLY A 49 -22.45 6.26 28.11
C GLY A 49 -21.30 5.27 27.97
N CYS A 50 -21.50 3.97 28.19
CA CYS A 50 -20.45 2.95 28.16
C CYS A 50 -20.93 1.65 27.50
N THR A 51 -20.06 1.03 26.70
CA THR A 51 -20.29 -0.32 26.15
C THR A 51 -19.99 -1.35 27.23
N THR A 52 -20.81 -2.39 27.32
CA THR A 52 -20.64 -3.43 28.33
C THR A 52 -20.04 -4.68 27.68
N LEU A 53 -18.92 -5.18 28.21
CA LEU A 53 -18.38 -6.49 27.82
C LEU A 53 -18.71 -7.51 28.90
N ARG A 54 -19.30 -8.63 28.49
CA ARG A 54 -19.65 -9.74 29.38
C ARG A 54 -18.76 -10.92 29.07
N VAL A 55 -18.02 -11.38 30.05
CA VAL A 55 -17.04 -12.46 29.92
C VAL A 55 -17.57 -13.69 30.66
N GLY A 56 -17.91 -14.74 29.92
CA GLY A 56 -18.46 -15.98 30.45
C GLY A 56 -17.47 -17.14 30.35
N GLY A 57 -17.47 -18.01 31.36
CA GLY A 57 -16.70 -19.26 31.37
C GLY A 57 -16.31 -19.69 32.77
N PRO A 58 -15.42 -20.69 32.92
CA PRO A 58 -15.03 -21.11 34.25
C PRO A 58 -14.16 -20.04 34.94
N LYS A 59 -14.34 -19.89 36.25
CA LYS A 59 -13.77 -18.79 37.06
C LYS A 59 -12.29 -18.44 36.80
N PRO A 60 -11.34 -19.39 36.74
CA PRO A 60 -9.94 -19.05 36.48
C PRO A 60 -9.70 -18.54 35.05
N GLN A 61 -10.47 -19.00 34.06
CA GLN A 61 -10.41 -18.49 32.70
C GLN A 61 -10.96 -17.07 32.60
N VAL A 62 -12.10 -16.79 33.24
CA VAL A 62 -12.72 -15.46 33.28
C VAL A 62 -11.78 -14.45 33.94
N ALA A 63 -11.18 -14.80 35.08
CA ALA A 63 -10.19 -13.93 35.74
C ALA A 63 -9.01 -13.59 34.81
N LYS A 64 -8.50 -14.59 34.05
CA LYS A 64 -7.42 -14.37 33.08
C LYS A 64 -7.86 -13.47 31.91
N ALA A 65 -9.06 -13.67 31.39
CA ALA A 65 -9.63 -12.84 30.33
C ALA A 65 -9.82 -11.40 30.80
N MET A 66 -10.31 -11.19 32.02
CA MET A 66 -10.49 -9.87 32.62
C MET A 66 -9.15 -9.14 32.80
N VAL A 67 -8.07 -9.84 33.19
CA VAL A 67 -6.73 -9.24 33.25
C VAL A 67 -6.26 -8.82 31.85
N MET A 68 -6.47 -9.65 30.83
CA MET A 68 -6.10 -9.31 29.45
C MET A 68 -6.89 -8.11 28.92
N LEU A 69 -8.20 -8.06 29.15
CA LEU A 69 -9.07 -6.95 28.73
C LEU A 69 -8.73 -5.66 29.48
N ARG A 70 -8.50 -5.73 30.80
CA ARG A 70 -8.04 -4.58 31.58
C ARG A 70 -6.66 -4.11 31.14
N ALA A 71 -5.75 -5.00 30.78
CA ALA A 71 -4.46 -4.60 30.21
C ALA A 71 -4.65 -3.85 28.89
N LEU A 72 -5.49 -4.37 27.98
CA LEU A 72 -5.82 -3.68 26.72
C LEU A 72 -6.42 -2.28 26.94
N LEU A 73 -7.20 -2.10 28.01
CA LEU A 73 -7.78 -0.82 28.40
C LEU A 73 -6.77 0.11 29.10
N ALA A 74 -5.94 -0.43 30.00
CA ALA A 74 -4.94 0.33 30.73
C ALA A 74 -3.84 0.88 29.79
N PHE A 75 -3.45 0.10 28.76
CA PHE A 75 -2.60 0.61 27.68
C PHE A 75 -3.27 1.72 26.87
N SER A 76 -4.58 1.93 26.97
CA SER A 76 -5.26 3.05 26.30
C SER A 76 -5.18 4.34 27.12
N GLU A 77 -5.38 4.24 28.44
CA GLU A 77 -5.35 5.38 29.35
C GLU A 77 -3.93 5.92 29.55
N ASP A 78 -2.93 5.02 29.59
CA ASP A 78 -1.52 5.36 29.84
C ASP A 78 -0.63 5.33 28.57
N ALA A 79 -1.16 4.99 27.39
CA ALA A 79 -0.37 5.11 26.16
C ALA A 79 0.10 6.56 26.01
N PRO A 80 1.42 6.82 25.95
CA PRO A 80 1.93 8.16 25.68
C PRO A 80 1.28 8.67 24.39
N GLU A 81 1.12 9.99 24.28
CA GLU A 81 0.50 10.61 23.10
C GLU A 81 1.07 10.03 21.79
N GLU A 82 2.37 9.75 21.78
CA GLU A 82 3.15 9.13 20.70
C GLU A 82 2.58 7.78 20.19
N GLU A 83 1.98 6.96 21.07
CA GLU A 83 1.40 5.65 20.75
C GLU A 83 -0.06 5.74 20.26
N ARG A 84 -0.72 6.89 20.43
CA ARG A 84 -2.12 7.07 19.97
C ARG A 84 -2.24 7.14 18.46
N GLY A 85 -1.13 7.26 17.74
CA GLY A 85 -1.10 7.49 16.30
C GLY A 85 -1.63 8.88 15.95
N LEU A 86 -1.58 9.22 14.67
CA LEU A 86 -2.05 10.50 14.15
C LEU A 86 -3.39 10.32 13.45
N CYS A 87 -4.27 11.30 13.59
CA CYS A 87 -5.56 11.29 12.91
C CYS A 87 -5.38 11.67 11.43
N ARG A 88 -5.50 10.70 10.53
CA ARG A 88 -5.43 10.92 9.08
C ARG A 88 -6.50 11.88 8.53
N TRP A 89 -7.68 11.91 9.14
CA TRP A 89 -8.75 12.85 8.75
C TRP A 89 -8.34 14.29 9.09
N PHE A 90 -7.78 14.51 10.28
CA PHE A 90 -7.22 15.80 10.66
C PHE A 90 -6.04 16.20 9.75
N ALA A 91 -5.16 15.26 9.41
CA ALA A 91 -4.07 15.49 8.46
C ALA A 91 -4.58 15.96 7.09
N ALA A 92 -5.70 15.40 6.61
CA ALA A 92 -6.38 15.80 5.38
C ALA A 92 -7.15 17.14 5.47
N GLY A 93 -7.17 17.79 6.65
CA GLY A 93 -7.79 19.10 6.86
C GLY A 93 -8.93 19.13 7.88
N PHE A 94 -9.58 17.99 8.15
CA PHE A 94 -10.75 17.97 9.03
C PHE A 94 -11.01 16.61 9.68
N CYS A 95 -11.15 16.59 11.01
CA CYS A 95 -11.55 15.43 11.78
C CYS A 95 -13.06 15.38 12.03
N ARG A 96 -13.73 14.45 11.34
CA ARG A 96 -15.17 14.19 11.49
C ARG A 96 -15.61 13.53 12.80
N GLN A 97 -14.67 13.01 13.61
CA GLN A 97 -15.04 12.30 14.85
C GLN A 97 -15.52 13.25 15.95
N GLY A 98 -15.33 14.56 15.79
CA GLY A 98 -16.08 15.59 16.53
C GLY A 98 -15.97 15.60 18.05
N ALA A 99 -15.01 14.88 18.64
CA ALA A 99 -14.91 14.75 20.09
C ALA A 99 -14.53 16.05 20.82
N GLY A 100 -13.97 17.03 20.08
CA GLY A 100 -13.32 18.20 20.66
C GLY A 100 -11.99 17.83 21.34
N GLY A 101 -11.05 18.78 21.40
CA GLY A 101 -9.72 18.57 21.99
C GLY A 101 -8.60 18.24 20.99
N SER A 102 -7.45 17.80 21.51
CA SER A 102 -6.20 17.54 20.77
C SER A 102 -6.10 16.13 20.17
N CYS A 103 -7.13 15.30 20.30
CA CYS A 103 -7.15 13.94 19.73
C CYS A 103 -8.58 13.44 19.48
N CYS A 104 -8.69 12.42 18.65
CA CYS A 104 -9.92 11.65 18.45
C CYS A 104 -9.64 10.14 18.51
N GLN A 105 -10.66 9.33 18.21
CA GLN A 105 -10.53 7.87 18.15
C GLN A 105 -9.56 7.37 17.07
N ASP A 106 -9.33 8.19 16.04
CA ASP A 106 -8.41 7.88 14.94
C ASP A 106 -6.98 8.37 15.19
N GLY A 107 -6.73 9.14 16.26
CA GLY A 107 -5.38 9.59 16.66
C GLY A 107 -5.32 11.06 17.08
N LEU A 108 -4.10 11.54 17.29
CA LEU A 108 -3.82 12.93 17.66
C LEU A 108 -4.14 13.91 16.52
N HIS A 109 -4.58 15.10 16.90
CA HIS A 109 -4.74 16.27 16.04
C HIS A 109 -3.48 17.13 16.17
N ASN A 110 -2.39 16.68 15.55
CA ASN A 110 -1.10 17.35 15.61
C ASN A 110 -0.51 17.49 14.21
N GLU A 111 -0.60 18.69 13.66
CA GLU A 111 -0.14 19.00 12.31
C GLU A 111 1.39 18.89 12.20
N VAL A 112 2.13 19.46 13.15
CA VAL A 112 3.60 19.42 13.14
C VAL A 112 4.09 17.98 13.08
N ARG A 113 3.52 17.11 13.93
CA ARG A 113 3.90 15.70 13.96
C ARG A 113 3.47 14.95 12.70
N THR A 114 2.34 15.33 12.10
CA THR A 114 1.89 14.77 10.82
C THR A 114 2.89 15.05 9.71
N ARG A 115 3.33 16.31 9.58
CA ARG A 115 4.35 16.71 8.61
C ARG A 115 5.68 16.02 8.85
N GLU A 116 6.12 15.91 10.11
CA GLU A 116 7.35 15.18 10.46
C GLU A 116 7.30 13.72 10.01
N VAL A 117 6.19 13.02 10.28
CA VAL A 117 6.02 11.60 9.89
C VAL A 117 5.98 11.45 8.37
N GLU A 118 5.31 12.35 7.65
CA GLU A 118 5.30 12.36 6.19
C GLU A 118 6.70 12.57 5.62
N GLN A 119 7.44 13.57 6.10
CA GLN A 119 8.79 13.87 5.63
C GLN A 119 9.78 12.74 5.96
N GLU A 120 9.69 12.18 7.17
CA GLU A 120 10.44 10.99 7.55
C GLU A 120 10.14 9.82 6.59
N TRP A 121 8.88 9.57 6.26
CA TRP A 121 8.51 8.50 5.35
C TRP A 121 9.02 8.74 3.93
N LEU A 122 8.88 9.96 3.39
CA LEU A 122 9.35 10.33 2.05
C LEU A 122 10.88 10.21 1.90
N SER A 123 11.64 10.63 2.92
CA SER A 123 13.11 10.60 2.92
C SER A 123 13.72 9.20 2.91
N GLN A 124 12.96 8.16 3.25
CA GLN A 124 13.44 6.78 3.23
C GLN A 124 13.56 6.21 1.79
N GLY A 125 12.88 6.82 0.83
CA GLY A 125 12.87 6.34 -0.55
C GLY A 125 14.00 6.93 -1.38
N TYR A 126 15.17 6.30 -1.41
CA TYR A 126 16.16 6.66 -2.42
C TYR A 126 17.12 5.53 -2.80
N ALA A 127 17.02 5.10 -4.05
CA ALA A 127 18.12 4.46 -4.78
C ALA A 127 18.22 5.12 -6.17
N PRO A 128 19.38 5.67 -6.58
CA PRO A 128 19.57 6.32 -7.87
C PRO A 128 19.69 5.29 -9.02
N ALA A 129 18.76 4.34 -9.07
CA ALA A 129 18.74 3.30 -10.07
C ALA A 129 17.80 3.71 -11.20
N GLN A 130 18.34 4.04 -12.36
CA GLN A 130 17.51 4.24 -13.54
C GLN A 130 16.90 2.89 -13.96
N PRO A 131 15.57 2.75 -13.99
CA PRO A 131 14.93 1.56 -14.53
C PRO A 131 15.28 1.45 -16.02
N THR A 132 15.51 0.23 -16.49
CA THR A 132 15.64 -0.02 -17.93
C THR A 132 14.25 -0.11 -18.55
N LYS A 133 14.08 0.47 -19.74
CA LYS A 133 12.79 0.59 -20.47
C LYS A 133 12.09 -0.74 -20.83
N THR A 134 12.64 -1.88 -20.42
CA THR A 134 12.16 -3.21 -20.78
C THR A 134 11.01 -3.69 -19.89
N TRP A 135 10.78 -3.06 -18.74
CA TRP A 135 9.79 -3.51 -17.76
C TRP A 135 8.98 -2.34 -17.21
N PRO A 136 7.68 -2.54 -16.92
CA PRO A 136 6.87 -1.50 -16.29
C PRO A 136 7.39 -1.21 -14.88
N LEU A 137 7.46 0.08 -14.53
CA LEU A 137 7.64 0.53 -13.17
C LEU A 137 6.47 0.03 -12.31
N LEU A 138 6.78 -0.67 -11.22
CA LEU A 138 5.76 -1.18 -10.31
C LEU A 138 5.41 -0.09 -9.31
N LEU A 139 4.13 0.28 -9.23
CA LEU A 139 3.64 1.32 -8.34
C LEU A 139 2.75 0.66 -7.26
N ALA A 140 3.33 0.36 -6.09
CA ALA A 140 2.60 -0.19 -4.96
C ALA A 140 1.71 0.90 -4.35
N LEU A 141 0.43 0.91 -4.75
CA LEU A 141 -0.53 1.94 -4.41
C LEU A 141 -1.40 1.50 -3.23
N SER A 142 -1.49 2.35 -2.22
CA SER A 142 -2.49 2.31 -1.18
C SER A 142 -3.23 3.65 -1.12
N CYS A 143 -4.54 3.58 -0.92
CA CYS A 143 -5.36 4.77 -0.67
C CYS A 143 -6.06 4.58 0.68
N GLN A 144 -6.15 5.63 1.47
CA GLN A 144 -7.06 5.67 2.61
C GLN A 144 -8.22 6.60 2.32
N GLY A 145 -9.34 6.23 2.93
CA GLY A 145 -10.62 6.87 2.74
C GLY A 145 -11.58 6.40 3.82
N PRO A 146 -12.87 6.67 3.62
CA PRO A 146 -13.93 6.13 4.41
C PRO A 146 -13.96 4.60 4.26
N GLY A 147 -13.90 3.90 5.38
CA GLY A 147 -13.98 2.46 5.42
C GLY A 147 -15.43 1.99 5.31
N PRO A 148 -15.67 0.76 4.83
CA PRO A 148 -17.03 0.17 4.76
C PRO A 148 -17.68 -0.01 6.15
N SER A 149 -16.92 0.18 7.23
CA SER A 149 -17.38 0.10 8.62
C SER A 149 -17.67 1.46 9.23
N ASP A 150 -17.41 2.55 8.52
CA ASP A 150 -17.80 3.87 8.99
C ASP A 150 -19.32 3.92 8.99
N PRO A 151 -19.95 4.28 10.14
CA PRO A 151 -21.39 4.42 10.16
C PRO A 151 -21.78 5.43 9.08
N PRO A 152 -22.90 5.21 8.35
CA PRO A 152 -23.40 6.18 7.40
C PRO A 152 -23.72 7.46 8.17
N GLY A 153 -22.76 8.39 8.16
CA GLY A 153 -22.98 9.74 8.63
C GLY A 153 -23.77 10.52 7.59
N PRO A 154 -24.26 11.73 7.93
CA PRO A 154 -24.66 12.69 6.91
C PRO A 154 -23.57 12.74 5.83
N ALA A 155 -23.94 12.76 4.55
CA ALA A 155 -23.06 12.60 3.38
C ALA A 155 -21.93 13.66 3.30
N GLU A 156 -20.95 13.58 4.20
CA GLU A 156 -19.92 14.58 4.47
C GLU A 156 -18.59 14.27 3.78
N GLY A 157 -18.66 13.89 2.50
CA GLY A 157 -17.49 13.37 1.77
C GLY A 157 -17.12 11.94 2.20
N HIS A 158 -18.09 11.18 2.71
CA HIS A 158 -17.94 9.78 3.14
C HIS A 158 -17.60 8.78 2.04
N ASP A 159 -17.32 9.22 0.82
CA ASP A 159 -16.85 8.37 -0.27
C ASP A 159 -15.50 8.85 -0.85
N GLU A 160 -14.91 9.90 -0.27
CA GLU A 160 -13.72 10.55 -0.85
C GLU A 160 -12.40 10.01 -0.27
N ILE A 161 -11.40 9.85 -1.13
CA ILE A 161 -10.02 9.53 -0.74
C ILE A 161 -9.45 10.70 0.06
N ILE A 162 -8.78 10.40 1.18
CA ILE A 162 -8.12 11.39 2.04
C ILE A 162 -6.59 11.26 2.06
N GLU A 163 -6.07 10.16 1.52
CA GLU A 163 -4.64 9.88 1.51
C GLU A 163 -4.30 8.95 0.35
N VAL A 164 -3.24 9.29 -0.38
CA VAL A 164 -2.67 8.47 -1.44
C VAL A 164 -1.19 8.26 -1.14
N ALA A 165 -0.77 7.00 -1.07
CA ALA A 165 0.64 6.64 -0.93
C ALA A 165 1.04 5.61 -2.00
N ILE A 166 2.19 5.85 -2.62
CA ILE A 166 2.76 4.98 -3.64
C ILE A 166 4.24 4.74 -3.33
N VAL A 167 4.64 3.48 -3.40
CA VAL A 167 6.06 3.10 -3.41
C VAL A 167 6.41 2.54 -4.78
N ALA A 168 7.38 3.15 -5.45
CA ALA A 168 7.88 2.70 -6.73
C ALA A 168 8.92 1.58 -6.54
N VAL A 169 8.76 0.46 -7.23
CA VAL A 169 9.64 -0.71 -7.11
C VAL A 169 10.22 -1.08 -8.48
N CYS A 170 11.52 -1.30 -8.53
CA CYS A 170 12.22 -1.78 -9.72
C CYS A 170 11.86 -3.25 -9.98
N PRO A 171 11.25 -3.60 -11.13
CA PRO A 171 10.85 -4.98 -11.43
C PRO A 171 12.05 -5.93 -11.58
N VAL A 172 13.23 -5.42 -11.96
CA VAL A 172 14.43 -6.24 -12.17
C VAL A 172 15.17 -6.48 -10.85
N ARG A 173 15.32 -5.43 -10.04
CA ARG A 173 16.13 -5.46 -8.82
C ARG A 173 15.31 -5.79 -7.57
N GLY A 174 13.99 -5.65 -7.63
CA GLY A 174 13.11 -5.72 -6.46
C GLY A 174 13.37 -4.63 -5.42
N CYS A 175 14.19 -3.61 -5.73
CA CYS A 175 14.49 -2.53 -4.81
C CYS A 175 13.51 -1.36 -4.99
N GLU A 176 13.30 -0.63 -3.90
CA GLU A 176 12.56 0.63 -3.90
C GLU A 176 13.32 1.69 -4.71
N LEU A 177 12.58 2.46 -5.52
CA LEU A 177 13.11 3.55 -6.35
C LEU A 177 12.73 4.92 -5.81
N GLY A 178 11.59 5.01 -5.12
CA GLY A 178 11.12 6.25 -4.52
C GLY A 178 9.74 6.10 -3.90
N ARG A 179 9.35 7.16 -3.20
CA ARG A 179 8.06 7.27 -2.53
C ARG A 179 7.31 8.51 -2.99
N PHE A 180 5.99 8.37 -3.09
CA PHE A 180 5.06 9.44 -3.38
C PHE A 180 3.94 9.39 -2.34
N HIS A 181 3.60 10.54 -1.79
CA HIS A 181 2.51 10.66 -0.82
C HIS A 181 1.85 12.01 -0.92
N ARG A 182 0.52 12.03 -0.79
CA ARG A 182 -0.28 13.23 -0.61
C ARG A 182 -1.45 12.94 0.32
N PHE A 183 -1.70 13.86 1.25
CA PHE A 183 -3.03 14.01 1.82
C PHE A 183 -3.94 14.69 0.79
N VAL A 184 -5.15 14.15 0.68
CA VAL A 184 -6.17 14.64 -0.25
C VAL A 184 -7.24 15.32 0.58
N LYS A 185 -7.58 16.56 0.23
CA LYS A 185 -8.69 17.29 0.84
C LYS A 185 -9.97 16.96 0.09
N PRO A 186 -10.96 16.28 0.71
CA PRO A 186 -12.28 16.08 0.14
C PRO A 186 -12.93 17.37 -0.33
N ASP A 187 -13.49 17.36 -1.53
CA ASP A 187 -14.15 18.53 -2.11
C ASP A 187 -15.42 18.90 -1.34
N PHE A 188 -16.07 17.93 -0.69
CA PHE A 188 -17.20 18.22 0.20
C PHE A 188 -16.83 19.23 1.29
N TRP A 189 -15.57 19.25 1.74
CA TRP A 189 -15.09 20.15 2.78
C TRP A 189 -14.79 21.57 2.28
N ALA A 190 -14.91 21.83 0.98
CA ALA A 190 -14.73 23.17 0.43
C ALA A 190 -15.77 24.18 0.97
N ASN A 191 -16.97 23.72 1.35
CA ASN A 191 -18.01 24.55 1.99
C ASN A 191 -17.98 24.40 3.52
N ASP A 192 -16.92 24.94 4.11
CA ASP A 192 -16.54 24.70 5.50
C ASP A 192 -17.53 25.28 6.54
N ASP A 193 -18.29 26.34 6.19
CA ASP A 193 -19.17 27.04 7.12
C ASP A 193 -20.20 26.13 7.81
N GLY A 194 -20.75 25.15 7.08
CA GLY A 194 -21.72 24.20 7.63
C GLY A 194 -21.07 23.14 8.52
N LEU A 195 -19.81 22.81 8.29
CA LEU A 195 -19.03 21.89 9.14
C LEU A 195 -18.60 22.61 10.41
N ARG A 196 -18.05 23.83 10.32
CA ARG A 196 -17.59 24.61 11.48
C ARG A 196 -18.70 24.95 12.47
N GLN A 197 -19.96 25.00 12.04
CA GLN A 197 -21.10 25.16 12.94
C GLN A 197 -21.42 23.90 13.76
N ARG A 198 -21.02 22.72 13.28
CA ARG A 198 -21.38 21.40 13.85
C ARG A 198 -20.24 20.75 14.61
N TYR A 199 -19.00 21.07 14.27
CA TYR A 199 -17.81 20.45 14.83
C TYR A 199 -16.98 21.45 15.63
N ALA A 200 -16.22 20.95 16.62
CA ALA A 200 -15.34 21.78 17.41
C ALA A 200 -14.22 22.39 16.55
N ALA A 201 -13.80 23.62 16.87
CA ALA A 201 -12.71 24.29 16.14
C ALA A 201 -11.41 23.46 16.10
N SER A 202 -11.13 22.68 17.15
CA SER A 202 -9.94 21.82 17.22
C SER A 202 -9.99 20.59 16.29
N CYS A 203 -11.10 20.36 15.59
CA CYS A 203 -11.21 19.35 14.56
C CYS A 203 -10.78 19.86 13.17
N PHE A 204 -10.61 21.17 12.99
CA PHE A 204 -10.19 21.75 11.72
C PHE A 204 -8.68 21.96 11.75
N ASN A 205 -8.01 21.46 10.72
CA ASN A 205 -6.59 21.67 10.50
C ASN A 205 -6.41 22.74 9.43
N ASP A 206 -6.45 24.01 9.86
CA ASP A 206 -6.30 25.17 8.98
C ASP A 206 -4.90 25.24 8.34
N GLU A 207 -3.94 24.51 8.91
CA GLU A 207 -2.55 24.42 8.48
C GLU A 207 -2.28 23.16 7.62
N SER A 208 -3.33 22.39 7.29
CA SER A 208 -3.18 21.19 6.44
C SER A 208 -2.71 21.55 5.04
N GLU A 209 -1.68 20.84 4.58
CA GLU A 209 -1.14 20.92 3.22
C GLU A 209 -1.87 19.97 2.24
N ALA A 210 -3.03 19.42 2.62
CA ALA A 210 -3.80 18.52 1.77
C ALA A 210 -4.31 19.23 0.51
N ILE A 211 -4.15 18.58 -0.63
CA ILE A 211 -4.48 19.12 -1.96
C ILE A 211 -5.70 18.43 -2.57
N SER A 212 -6.23 18.95 -3.68
CA SER A 212 -7.31 18.26 -4.39
C SER A 212 -6.83 16.92 -4.97
N PHE A 213 -7.76 16.00 -5.23
CA PHE A 213 -7.40 14.74 -5.87
C PHE A 213 -6.85 14.94 -7.28
N SER A 214 -7.37 15.91 -8.04
CA SER A 214 -6.83 16.26 -9.36
C SER A 214 -5.38 16.74 -9.29
N ASP A 215 -5.04 17.56 -8.30
CA ASP A 215 -3.66 18.03 -8.10
C ASP A 215 -2.75 16.88 -7.65
N THR A 216 -3.27 15.93 -6.88
CA THR A 216 -2.53 14.71 -6.53
C THR A 216 -2.16 13.90 -7.78
N LEU A 217 -3.07 13.79 -8.77
CA LEU A 217 -2.75 13.13 -10.03
C LEU A 217 -1.76 13.92 -10.89
N ALA A 218 -1.81 15.25 -10.86
CA ALA A 218 -0.83 16.11 -11.54
C ALA A 218 0.57 15.91 -10.93
N ASP A 219 0.70 15.97 -9.60
CA ASP A 219 1.96 15.72 -8.90
C ASP A 219 2.50 14.30 -9.18
N LEU A 220 1.61 13.30 -9.31
CA LEU A 220 2.00 11.94 -9.69
C LEU A 220 2.59 11.89 -11.11
N LEU A 221 1.99 12.63 -12.06
CA LEU A 221 2.49 12.74 -13.42
C LEU A 221 3.80 13.52 -13.52
N ASP A 222 4.11 14.41 -12.58
CA ASP A 222 5.42 15.07 -12.53
C ASP A 222 6.49 14.16 -11.89
N TRP A 223 6.09 13.33 -10.93
CA TRP A 223 6.99 12.42 -10.22
C TRP A 223 7.45 11.22 -11.06
N VAL A 224 6.52 10.57 -11.78
CA VAL A 224 6.79 9.35 -12.57
C VAL A 224 7.89 9.52 -13.63
N PRO A 225 7.89 10.57 -14.48
CA PRO A 225 8.92 10.77 -15.51
C PRO A 225 10.32 10.91 -14.90
N GLY A 226 10.42 11.57 -13.73
CA GLY A 226 11.67 11.69 -12.97
C GLY A 226 12.25 10.34 -12.55
N LEU A 227 11.41 9.40 -12.14
CA LEU A 227 11.84 8.02 -11.82
C LEU A 227 12.28 7.24 -13.07
N LEU A 228 11.63 7.49 -14.20
CA LEU A 228 11.91 6.81 -15.47
C LEU A 228 13.09 7.44 -16.23
N GLY A 229 13.51 8.66 -15.87
CA GLY A 229 14.54 9.40 -16.59
C GLY A 229 14.10 9.81 -18.00
N VAL A 230 12.81 10.08 -18.19
CA VAL A 230 12.23 10.48 -19.48
C VAL A 230 11.34 11.70 -19.33
N ASP A 231 10.99 12.35 -20.43
CA ASP A 231 9.98 13.41 -20.44
C ASP A 231 8.56 12.84 -20.28
N LEU A 232 7.65 13.65 -19.73
CA LEU A 232 6.25 13.26 -19.53
C LEU A 232 5.57 12.75 -20.82
N ASP A 233 5.80 13.42 -21.94
CA ASP A 233 5.27 13.05 -23.26
C ASP A 233 5.76 11.68 -23.76
N SER A 234 6.85 11.17 -23.18
CA SER A 234 7.41 9.85 -23.51
C SER A 234 6.86 8.72 -22.64
N VAL A 235 6.13 9.05 -21.56
CA VAL A 235 5.54 8.04 -20.67
C VAL A 235 4.28 7.47 -21.30
N THR A 236 4.20 6.15 -21.36
CA THR A 236 3.06 5.40 -21.87
C THR A 236 2.41 4.61 -20.75
N SER A 237 1.14 4.21 -20.93
CA SER A 237 0.44 3.34 -19.96
C SER A 237 1.08 1.96 -19.81
N THR A 238 1.94 1.55 -20.74
CA THR A 238 2.70 0.30 -20.62
C THR A 238 3.93 0.42 -19.75
N ASP A 239 4.45 1.63 -19.53
CA ASP A 239 5.61 1.91 -18.67
C ASP A 239 5.26 1.81 -17.18
N LEU A 240 3.97 1.75 -16.85
CA LEU A 240 3.47 1.73 -15.48
C LEU A 240 2.66 0.46 -15.22
N LEU A 241 2.77 -0.06 -14.01
CA LEU A 241 1.88 -1.09 -13.49
C LEU A 241 1.54 -0.80 -12.03
N PHE A 242 0.33 -0.30 -11.80
CA PHE A 242 -0.20 -0.20 -10.45
C PHE A 242 -0.36 -1.58 -9.85
N VAL A 243 0.16 -1.75 -8.64
CA VAL A 243 -0.06 -2.92 -7.81
C VAL A 243 -0.90 -2.48 -6.62
N THR A 244 -2.06 -3.09 -6.43
CA THR A 244 -2.96 -2.81 -5.31
C THR A 244 -3.21 -4.08 -4.51
N LEU A 245 -3.54 -3.96 -3.22
CA LEU A 245 -3.83 -5.14 -2.39
C LEU A 245 -5.01 -5.94 -2.96
N ARG A 246 -6.04 -5.24 -3.45
CA ARG A 246 -7.24 -5.80 -4.08
C ARG A 246 -7.57 -5.05 -5.37
N ASP A 247 -8.54 -5.55 -6.14
CA ASP A 247 -9.01 -4.85 -7.34
C ASP A 247 -9.82 -3.58 -7.01
N PHE A 248 -10.36 -3.48 -5.79
CA PHE A 248 -11.33 -2.46 -5.41
C PHE A 248 -10.80 -1.03 -5.63
N GLU A 249 -9.55 -0.78 -5.28
CA GLU A 249 -8.94 0.54 -5.35
C GLU A 249 -8.93 1.07 -6.80
N VAL A 250 -8.43 0.29 -7.77
CA VAL A 250 -8.35 0.72 -9.18
C VAL A 250 -9.69 0.55 -9.92
N GLN A 251 -10.46 -0.47 -9.57
CA GLN A 251 -11.71 -0.77 -10.26
C GLN A 251 -12.83 0.21 -9.90
N VAL A 252 -12.94 0.58 -8.62
CA VAL A 252 -14.09 1.30 -8.07
C VAL A 252 -13.67 2.63 -7.47
N LEU A 253 -12.78 2.63 -6.47
CA LEU A 253 -12.49 3.81 -5.66
C LEU A 253 -11.87 4.95 -6.46
N LEU A 254 -10.78 4.70 -7.21
CA LEU A 254 -10.09 5.73 -7.99
C LEU A 254 -10.98 6.33 -9.10
N PRO A 255 -11.70 5.52 -9.92
CA PRO A 255 -12.64 6.08 -10.89
C PRO A 255 -13.76 6.90 -10.26
N GLN A 256 -14.30 6.49 -9.11
CA GLN A 256 -15.31 7.27 -8.40
C GLN A 256 -14.74 8.62 -7.95
N GLN A 257 -13.54 8.64 -7.35
CA GLN A 257 -12.90 9.89 -6.94
C GLN A 257 -12.61 10.82 -8.12
N CYS A 258 -12.34 10.28 -9.31
CA CYS A 258 -12.12 11.09 -10.51
C CYS A 258 -13.37 11.86 -10.98
N ASP A 259 -14.55 11.46 -10.52
CA ASP A 259 -15.85 12.08 -10.80
C ASP A 259 -16.34 13.00 -9.66
N VAL A 260 -15.44 13.36 -8.73
CA VAL A 260 -15.71 14.30 -7.63
C VAL A 260 -14.96 15.62 -7.89
N PRO A 261 -15.58 16.80 -7.68
CA PRO A 261 -16.94 17.02 -7.15
C PRO A 261 -18.06 16.78 -8.15
N GLN A 262 -17.71 16.62 -9.43
CA GLN A 262 -18.67 16.39 -10.50
C GLN A 262 -18.10 15.42 -11.55
N PRO A 263 -18.95 14.67 -12.27
CA PRO A 263 -18.49 13.72 -13.28
C PRO A 263 -17.55 14.35 -14.31
N GLY A 264 -16.43 13.69 -14.59
CA GLY A 264 -15.41 14.18 -15.50
C GLY A 264 -14.51 15.29 -14.93
N THR A 265 -14.41 15.42 -13.60
CA THR A 265 -13.44 16.35 -12.98
C THR A 265 -12.01 16.01 -13.39
N VAL A 266 -11.67 14.72 -13.41
CA VAL A 266 -10.44 14.23 -14.05
C VAL A 266 -10.76 13.77 -15.47
N ASP A 267 -9.96 14.19 -16.45
CA ASP A 267 -10.15 13.84 -17.86
C ASP A 267 -10.19 12.30 -18.08
N PRO A 268 -11.21 11.77 -18.79
CA PRO A 268 -11.34 10.33 -19.00
C PRO A 268 -10.17 9.65 -19.71
N ALA A 269 -9.42 10.37 -20.55
CA ALA A 269 -8.23 9.82 -21.19
C ALA A 269 -7.09 9.67 -20.19
N LEU A 270 -6.91 10.63 -19.28
CA LEU A 270 -5.96 10.50 -18.16
C LEU A 270 -6.36 9.35 -17.23
N GLN A 271 -7.64 9.25 -16.86
CA GLN A 271 -8.11 8.12 -16.05
C GLN A 271 -7.84 6.78 -16.75
N SER A 272 -8.05 6.73 -18.06
CA SER A 272 -7.81 5.51 -18.84
C SER A 272 -6.32 5.17 -18.96
N PHE A 273 -5.48 6.20 -19.07
CA PHE A 273 -4.02 6.06 -19.07
C PHE A 273 -3.51 5.42 -17.76
N LEU A 274 -4.00 5.88 -16.61
CA LEU A 274 -3.55 5.41 -15.30
C LEU A 274 -4.22 4.10 -14.85
N PHE A 275 -5.53 3.97 -15.02
CA PHE A 275 -6.35 3.00 -14.25
C PHE A 275 -6.99 1.89 -15.10
N CYS A 276 -6.50 1.66 -16.32
CA CYS A 276 -7.00 0.57 -17.18
C CYS A 276 -6.20 -0.72 -17.11
N ARG A 277 -5.07 -0.74 -16.40
CA ARG A 277 -4.20 -1.91 -16.27
C ARG A 277 -3.56 -1.94 -14.90
N TRP A 278 -3.75 -3.03 -14.16
CA TRP A 278 -3.19 -3.18 -12.81
C TRP A 278 -2.91 -4.65 -12.46
N ALA A 279 -2.17 -4.85 -11.38
CA ALA A 279 -1.96 -6.12 -10.72
C ALA A 279 -2.57 -6.11 -9.32
N CYS A 280 -3.43 -7.08 -9.04
CA CYS A 280 -3.99 -7.33 -7.72
C CYS A 280 -3.03 -8.26 -6.97
N LEU A 281 -2.45 -7.76 -5.87
CA LEU A 281 -1.41 -8.45 -5.11
C LEU A 281 -1.93 -9.78 -4.53
N LYS A 282 -3.19 -9.85 -4.10
CA LYS A 282 -3.82 -11.11 -3.69
C LYS A 282 -3.77 -12.15 -4.80
N ASP A 283 -4.07 -11.73 -6.02
CA ASP A 283 -4.17 -12.59 -7.19
C ASP A 283 -2.79 -13.05 -7.67
N VAL A 284 -1.80 -12.15 -7.65
CA VAL A 284 -0.38 -12.48 -7.84
C VAL A 284 0.08 -13.50 -6.81
N PHE A 285 -0.20 -13.27 -5.52
CA PHE A 285 0.18 -14.16 -4.44
C PHE A 285 -0.46 -15.54 -4.59
N ARG A 286 -1.76 -15.58 -4.95
CA ARG A 286 -2.49 -16.81 -5.23
C ARG A 286 -1.83 -17.62 -6.35
N GLU A 287 -1.49 -16.97 -7.45
CA GLU A 287 -0.85 -17.61 -8.60
C GLU A 287 0.56 -18.12 -8.23
N GLN A 288 1.40 -17.26 -7.63
CA GLN A 288 2.78 -17.56 -7.27
C GLN A 288 2.91 -18.81 -6.37
N PHE A 289 1.98 -18.97 -5.43
CA PHE A 289 1.99 -20.08 -4.47
C PHE A 289 0.96 -21.17 -4.77
N ALA A 290 0.34 -21.14 -5.96
CA ALA A 290 -0.69 -22.10 -6.39
C ALA A 290 -1.83 -22.29 -5.36
N LEU A 291 -2.24 -21.21 -4.70
CA LEU A 291 -3.25 -21.25 -3.63
C LEU A 291 -4.67 -21.25 -4.20
N ALA A 292 -5.61 -21.83 -3.45
CA ALA A 292 -7.03 -21.64 -3.70
C ALA A 292 -7.44 -20.19 -3.34
N ASN A 293 -8.47 -19.65 -4.00
CA ASN A 293 -8.87 -18.25 -3.82
C ASN A 293 -9.37 -17.94 -2.40
N GLU A 294 -9.94 -18.94 -1.74
CA GLU A 294 -10.49 -18.89 -0.39
C GLU A 294 -9.38 -18.92 0.68
N VAL A 295 -8.21 -19.48 0.32
CA VAL A 295 -7.06 -19.65 1.23
C VAL A 295 -6.00 -18.57 0.98
N ALA A 296 -5.98 -17.96 -0.21
CA ALA A 296 -5.07 -16.88 -0.55
C ALA A 296 -5.19 -15.71 0.44
N PRO A 297 -4.07 -15.26 1.05
CA PRO A 297 -4.07 -14.15 1.99
C PRO A 297 -4.76 -12.91 1.41
N THR A 298 -5.69 -12.33 2.16
CA THR A 298 -6.44 -11.12 1.75
C THR A 298 -5.87 -9.83 2.31
N GLY A 299 -4.94 -9.91 3.27
CA GLY A 299 -4.35 -8.75 3.95
C GLY A 299 -2.83 -8.84 4.03
N LEU A 300 -2.18 -7.67 4.07
CA LEU A 300 -0.73 -7.54 4.04
C LEU A 300 -0.03 -8.26 5.18
N ARG A 301 -0.56 -8.17 6.42
CA ARG A 301 0.01 -8.89 7.57
C ARG A 301 0.09 -10.39 7.34
N SER A 302 -0.90 -10.99 6.70
CA SER A 302 -0.92 -12.42 6.39
C SER A 302 0.07 -12.78 5.27
N MET A 303 0.22 -11.91 4.26
CA MET A 303 1.21 -12.06 3.20
C MET A 303 2.64 -11.96 3.75
N LEU A 304 2.94 -10.91 4.52
CA LEU A 304 4.25 -10.70 5.16
C LEU A 304 4.63 -11.91 6.03
N ARG A 305 3.70 -12.39 6.86
CA ARG A 305 3.93 -13.59 7.68
C ARG A 305 4.19 -14.83 6.83
N HIS A 306 3.45 -15.03 5.75
CA HIS A 306 3.64 -16.17 4.85
C HIS A 306 5.03 -16.15 4.20
N LEU A 307 5.54 -14.95 3.91
CA LEU A 307 6.88 -14.73 3.36
C LEU A 307 7.99 -14.72 4.43
N GLY A 308 7.66 -14.89 5.71
CA GLY A 308 8.63 -14.78 6.81
C GLY A 308 9.19 -13.37 7.02
N LEU A 309 8.51 -12.35 6.48
CA LEU A 309 8.89 -10.95 6.62
C LEU A 309 8.34 -10.36 7.91
N ASP A 310 9.09 -9.44 8.52
CA ASP A 310 8.66 -8.80 9.75
C ASP A 310 7.43 -7.92 9.51
N SER A 311 6.41 -8.14 10.34
CA SER A 311 5.16 -7.36 10.36
C SER A 311 5.17 -6.27 11.44
N ARG A 312 6.30 -6.05 12.12
CA ARG A 312 6.51 -4.98 13.14
C ARG A 312 6.55 -3.57 12.56
N LEU A 313 6.26 -3.37 11.29
CA LEU A 313 5.76 -2.05 10.91
C LEU A 313 4.51 -1.85 11.75
N ASP A 314 4.62 -0.97 12.76
CA ASP A 314 3.46 -0.41 13.44
C ASP A 314 2.54 0.01 12.31
N LEU A 315 1.45 -0.73 12.13
CA LEU A 315 0.43 -0.37 11.16
C LEU A 315 -0.24 0.88 11.74
N ARG A 316 0.49 2.00 11.73
CA ARG A 316 -0.13 3.31 11.85
C ARG A 316 -1.07 3.36 10.64
N ARG A 317 -2.27 3.90 10.86
CA ARG A 317 -3.42 3.66 9.97
C ARG A 317 -3.34 4.49 8.67
N PHE A 318 -2.13 4.74 8.17
CA PHE A 318 -1.83 5.52 7.00
C PHE A 318 -1.66 4.62 5.77
N ALA A 319 -2.00 5.16 4.61
CA ALA A 319 -1.71 4.55 3.30
C ALA A 319 -0.20 4.29 3.15
N MET A 320 0.64 5.18 3.71
CA MET A 320 2.10 5.08 3.70
C MET A 320 2.63 3.72 4.17
N ASP A 321 2.14 3.21 5.30
CA ASP A 321 2.59 1.94 5.87
C ASP A 321 2.14 0.75 5.03
N ASP A 322 0.91 0.80 4.52
CA ASP A 322 0.37 -0.23 3.63
C ASP A 322 1.16 -0.28 2.31
N ALA A 323 1.47 0.87 1.71
CA ALA A 323 2.27 0.96 0.50
C ALA A 323 3.70 0.43 0.72
N ALA A 324 4.33 0.75 1.85
CA ALA A 324 5.65 0.21 2.23
C ALA A 324 5.61 -1.31 2.48
N CYS A 325 4.56 -1.81 3.14
CA CYS A 325 4.35 -3.25 3.32
C CYS A 325 4.16 -3.96 1.98
N MET A 326 3.38 -3.38 1.06
CA MET A 326 3.19 -3.89 -0.29
C MET A 326 4.50 -3.95 -1.06
N ALA A 327 5.33 -2.91 -0.97
CA ALA A 327 6.65 -2.90 -1.60
C ALA A 327 7.56 -4.03 -1.09
N LYS A 328 7.55 -4.32 0.21
CA LYS A 328 8.28 -5.46 0.79
C LYS A 328 7.78 -6.80 0.25
N VAL A 329 6.46 -6.99 0.17
CA VAL A 329 5.86 -8.20 -0.42
C VAL A 329 6.25 -8.31 -1.89
N LEU A 330 6.20 -7.22 -2.65
CA LEU A 330 6.58 -7.18 -4.05
C LEU A 330 8.05 -7.53 -4.29
N ALA A 331 8.96 -6.93 -3.52
CA ALA A 331 10.39 -7.22 -3.58
C ALA A 331 10.65 -8.73 -3.42
N GLU A 332 9.98 -9.35 -2.44
CA GLU A 332 10.12 -10.78 -2.18
C GLU A 332 9.47 -11.66 -3.27
N LEU A 333 8.31 -11.26 -3.81
CA LEU A 333 7.70 -11.96 -4.95
C LEU A 333 8.60 -11.92 -6.19
N LEU A 334 9.23 -10.78 -6.46
CA LEU A 334 10.22 -10.63 -7.54
C LEU A 334 11.44 -11.52 -7.31
N ARG A 335 11.96 -11.56 -6.07
CA ARG A 335 13.05 -12.45 -5.67
C ARG A 335 12.70 -13.93 -5.88
N LEU A 336 11.43 -14.30 -5.70
CA LEU A 336 10.89 -15.64 -5.95
C LEU A 336 10.56 -15.91 -7.43
N GLY A 337 10.89 -14.99 -8.34
CA GLY A 337 10.73 -15.17 -9.77
C GLY A 337 9.32 -14.86 -10.29
N TRP A 338 8.58 -13.96 -9.64
CA TRP A 338 7.31 -13.47 -10.18
C TRP A 338 7.51 -12.83 -11.55
N GLY A 339 6.90 -13.41 -12.58
CA GLY A 339 6.82 -12.84 -13.92
C GLY A 339 5.87 -11.65 -13.94
N VAL A 340 6.41 -10.44 -13.81
CA VAL A 340 5.68 -9.17 -13.76
C VAL A 340 4.65 -9.09 -14.89
N LYS A 341 3.37 -9.08 -14.52
CA LYS A 341 2.23 -8.96 -15.44
C LYS A 341 1.02 -8.38 -14.72
N ALA A 342 0.16 -7.74 -15.49
CA ALA A 342 -1.16 -7.35 -15.00
C ALA A 342 -2.00 -8.58 -14.66
N THR A 343 -2.90 -8.46 -13.69
CA THR A 343 -3.91 -9.48 -13.38
C THR A 343 -5.30 -9.06 -13.84
N ALA A 344 -5.48 -7.78 -14.15
CA ALA A 344 -6.74 -7.23 -14.64
C ALA A 344 -6.51 -6.04 -15.57
N TRP A 345 -7.47 -5.84 -16.47
CA TRP A 345 -7.44 -4.73 -17.42
C TRP A 345 -8.86 -4.36 -17.88
N ARG A 346 -9.01 -3.17 -18.48
CA ARG A 346 -10.23 -2.71 -19.17
C ARG A 346 -9.87 -1.79 -20.33
N ASN A 347 -10.78 -1.62 -21.29
CA ASN A 347 -10.54 -0.78 -22.47
C ASN A 347 -10.52 0.73 -22.14
N ASN A 348 -11.32 1.13 -21.16
CA ASN A 348 -11.42 2.49 -20.62
C ASN A 348 -12.05 2.38 -19.23
N VAL A 349 -12.04 3.45 -18.45
CA VAL A 349 -12.55 3.43 -17.07
C VAL A 349 -14.02 3.05 -16.92
N ALA A 350 -14.86 3.36 -17.91
CA ALA A 350 -16.28 2.98 -17.93
C ALA A 350 -16.53 1.55 -18.44
N ALA A 351 -15.51 0.89 -19.02
CA ALA A 351 -15.65 -0.44 -19.58
C ALA A 351 -15.60 -1.54 -18.49
N PRO A 352 -16.26 -2.69 -18.71
CA PRO A 352 -16.16 -3.83 -17.81
C PRO A 352 -14.72 -4.31 -17.64
N THR A 353 -14.36 -4.67 -16.40
CA THR A 353 -13.06 -5.25 -16.07
C THR A 353 -12.95 -6.68 -16.58
N SER A 354 -11.86 -6.97 -17.27
CA SER A 354 -11.42 -8.31 -17.64
C SER A 354 -10.33 -8.79 -16.68
N TYR A 355 -10.59 -9.89 -15.98
CA TYR A 355 -9.62 -10.53 -15.08
C TYR A 355 -8.84 -11.61 -15.84
N LEU A 356 -7.52 -11.56 -15.76
CA LEU A 356 -6.62 -12.47 -16.48
C LEU A 356 -6.40 -13.80 -15.73
N LEU A 357 -6.70 -13.83 -14.43
CA LEU A 357 -6.75 -15.06 -13.66
C LEU A 357 -8.19 -15.58 -13.55
N PRO A 358 -8.43 -16.88 -13.78
CA PRO A 358 -9.77 -17.45 -13.72
C PRO A 358 -10.42 -17.22 -12.35
N ARG A 359 -11.54 -16.51 -12.30
CA ARG A 359 -12.43 -16.54 -11.13
C ARG A 359 -13.12 -17.89 -11.11
N ARG A 360 -12.74 -18.78 -10.18
CA ARG A 360 -13.24 -20.18 -10.12
C ARG A 360 -14.76 -20.32 -9.94
N SER A 361 -15.52 -19.24 -9.75
CA SER A 361 -16.99 -19.30 -9.78
C SER A 361 -17.57 -19.74 -11.13
N GLU A 362 -16.81 -19.75 -12.21
CA GLU A 362 -17.28 -20.25 -13.52
C GLU A 362 -17.15 -21.77 -13.70
N GLY A 363 -16.48 -22.48 -12.77
CA GLY A 363 -16.28 -23.94 -12.85
C GLY A 363 -17.20 -24.79 -11.96
N GLY A 364 -18.09 -24.17 -11.19
CA GLY A 364 -18.86 -24.84 -10.13
C GLY A 364 -20.35 -24.94 -10.39
N GLY A 365 -20.77 -25.62 -11.46
CA GLY A 365 -22.13 -26.15 -11.59
C GLY A 365 -23.25 -25.13 -11.83
N ALA A 366 -23.94 -25.29 -12.95
CA ALA A 366 -25.24 -24.69 -13.20
C ALA A 366 -26.27 -25.11 -12.13
N CYS A 367 -26.31 -24.42 -10.99
CA CYS A 367 -27.55 -24.31 -10.24
C CYS A 367 -28.42 -23.32 -11.01
N ARG A 368 -29.16 -23.84 -11.99
CA ARG A 368 -30.30 -23.16 -12.60
C ARG A 368 -31.25 -22.74 -11.47
N ARG A 369 -31.13 -21.50 -10.98
CA ARG A 369 -32.25 -20.84 -10.32
C ARG A 369 -33.27 -20.55 -11.42
N THR A 370 -34.22 -21.47 -11.56
CA THR A 370 -35.45 -21.21 -12.29
C THR A 370 -36.11 -19.95 -11.73
N GLY A 371 -36.45 -19.04 -12.63
CA GLY A 371 -36.96 -17.73 -12.31
C GLY A 371 -38.24 -17.80 -11.49
N VAL A 372 -38.19 -17.23 -10.29
CA VAL A 372 -39.34 -16.61 -9.66
C VAL A 372 -38.94 -15.17 -9.41
N LYS A 373 -39.53 -14.24 -10.17
CA LYS A 373 -39.42 -12.80 -9.93
C LYS A 373 -40.01 -12.51 -8.55
N ARG A 374 -39.15 -12.24 -7.55
CA ARG A 374 -39.54 -11.49 -6.36
C ARG A 374 -38.98 -10.07 -6.48
N PRO A 375 -39.72 -9.06 -6.02
CA PRO A 375 -39.26 -7.68 -6.06
C PRO A 375 -37.98 -7.54 -5.22
N VAL A 376 -37.04 -6.79 -5.77
CA VAL A 376 -35.76 -6.42 -5.14
C VAL A 376 -36.07 -5.55 -3.92
N PRO A 377 -35.64 -5.90 -2.70
CA PRO A 377 -35.49 -4.92 -1.62
C PRO A 377 -34.19 -4.13 -1.84
N GLU A 378 -34.23 -2.82 -1.62
CA GLU A 378 -33.13 -1.87 -1.84
C GLU A 378 -31.93 -1.99 -0.88
N ASP A 379 -31.89 -2.95 0.04
CA ASP A 379 -30.79 -3.07 1.01
C ASP A 379 -30.09 -4.43 0.91
N GLY A 380 -28.80 -4.43 0.58
CA GLY A 380 -27.95 -5.63 0.70
C GLY A 380 -26.69 -5.62 -0.18
N TRP A 381 -25.67 -4.85 0.20
CA TRP A 381 -24.31 -5.01 -0.32
C TRP A 381 -23.47 -5.81 0.69
N PHE A 382 -23.01 -6.98 0.23
CA PHE A 382 -22.05 -7.95 0.81
C PHE A 382 -22.29 -8.48 2.24
N ASP A 383 -22.86 -9.69 2.27
CA ASP A 383 -22.90 -10.61 3.41
C ASP A 383 -21.51 -11.21 3.68
N HIS A 384 -20.87 -10.79 4.77
CA HIS A 384 -19.64 -11.37 5.31
C HIS A 384 -19.98 -12.39 6.42
N ASP A 385 -20.56 -13.54 6.05
CA ASP A 385 -20.55 -14.69 6.97
C ASP A 385 -20.75 -16.04 6.25
N GLN A 386 -19.65 -16.76 5.98
CA GLN A 386 -19.73 -18.22 5.81
C GLN A 386 -18.61 -18.93 6.58
N ARG A 387 -18.94 -19.23 7.84
CA ARG A 387 -18.78 -20.52 8.55
C ARG A 387 -17.55 -21.35 8.18
N GLY A 388 -16.62 -21.41 9.14
CA GLY A 388 -15.49 -22.31 9.13
C GLY A 388 -15.87 -23.81 9.10
N ARG A 389 -15.15 -24.55 8.26
CA ARG A 389 -14.56 -25.82 8.66
C ARG A 389 -13.05 -25.66 8.62
N HIS A 390 -12.42 -25.76 9.79
CA HIS A 390 -10.97 -25.79 9.90
C HIS A 390 -10.45 -27.09 9.24
N VAL A 391 -9.65 -26.95 8.19
CA VAL A 391 -8.64 -27.93 7.80
C VAL A 391 -7.32 -27.31 8.23
N GLU A 392 -6.62 -27.94 9.17
CA GLU A 392 -5.26 -27.51 9.52
C GLU A 392 -4.37 -27.58 8.28
N PRO A 393 -3.65 -26.51 7.91
CA PRO A 393 -2.68 -26.59 6.83
C PRO A 393 -1.50 -27.47 7.28
N PRO A 394 -0.98 -28.35 6.41
CA PRO A 394 0.18 -29.18 6.75
C PRO A 394 1.41 -28.29 6.98
N LEU A 395 2.08 -28.50 8.11
CA LEU A 395 3.41 -27.97 8.39
C LEU A 395 4.40 -28.57 7.37
N MET A 396 4.78 -27.81 6.35
CA MET A 396 5.87 -28.16 5.46
C MET A 396 7.20 -28.00 6.24
N ARG A 397 7.93 -29.10 6.42
CA ARG A 397 9.33 -29.04 6.89
C ARG A 397 10.22 -28.54 5.75
N PRO A 398 11.23 -27.70 6.03
CA PRO A 398 12.24 -27.36 5.04
C PRO A 398 13.07 -28.60 4.65
N PRO A 399 13.54 -28.71 3.39
CA PRO A 399 14.38 -29.82 2.95
C PRO A 399 15.74 -29.77 3.65
N SER A 400 16.12 -30.89 4.25
CA SER A 400 17.45 -31.13 4.81
C SER A 400 18.49 -31.29 3.69
N TRP A 401 19.51 -30.43 3.69
CA TRP A 401 20.71 -30.60 2.87
C TRP A 401 21.63 -31.70 3.48
N PRO A 402 22.32 -32.51 2.66
CA PRO A 402 23.30 -33.48 3.16
C PRO A 402 24.61 -32.80 3.58
N PRO A 403 25.32 -33.32 4.60
CA PRO A 403 26.62 -32.80 4.99
C PRO A 403 27.75 -33.41 4.13
N ASP A 404 28.76 -32.57 3.91
CA ASP A 404 30.17 -32.87 3.61
C ASP A 404 30.50 -33.68 2.35
N ALA A 405 30.86 -32.96 1.28
CA ALA A 405 31.74 -33.46 0.23
C ALA A 405 33.05 -32.65 0.25
N GLU A 406 34.13 -33.30 0.69
CA GLU A 406 35.50 -32.80 0.61
C GLU A 406 35.86 -32.51 -0.85
N VAL A 407 36.35 -31.30 -1.14
CA VAL A 407 36.88 -30.94 -2.46
C VAL A 407 38.41 -30.98 -2.40
N ASP A 408 38.98 -31.95 -3.09
CA ASP A 408 40.41 -32.16 -3.27
C ASP A 408 40.93 -31.24 -4.39
N VAL A 409 41.77 -30.25 -4.05
CA VAL A 409 42.30 -29.26 -5.01
C VAL A 409 43.61 -29.77 -5.60
N LYS A 410 43.57 -30.26 -6.84
CA LYS A 410 44.77 -30.48 -7.66
C LYS A 410 45.06 -29.24 -8.52
N LEU A 411 46.15 -28.55 -8.22
CA LEU A 411 46.75 -27.52 -9.07
C LEU A 411 47.38 -28.15 -10.31
N ALA A 412 47.02 -27.65 -11.49
CA ALA A 412 47.71 -27.94 -12.75
C ALA A 412 48.86 -26.94 -12.96
N PRO A 413 50.02 -27.36 -13.51
CA PRO A 413 51.15 -26.47 -13.76
C PRO A 413 51.14 -25.93 -15.20
N GLY A 414 51.58 -24.68 -15.34
CA GLY A 414 52.26 -24.21 -16.56
C GLY A 414 51.62 -23.03 -17.29
N ILE A 415 52.48 -22.03 -17.54
CA ILE A 415 52.52 -20.92 -18.53
C ILE A 415 53.02 -19.71 -17.72
N GLY A 416 54.21 -19.15 -17.91
CA GLY A 416 55.01 -19.02 -19.12
C GLY A 416 55.15 -17.52 -19.43
N GLU A 417 56.25 -16.94 -18.94
CA GLU A 417 56.93 -15.65 -19.20
C GLU A 417 56.33 -14.63 -20.20
N ASP A 418 56.28 -13.36 -19.78
CA ASP A 418 57.06 -12.25 -20.36
C ASP A 418 56.63 -10.89 -19.76
N VAL A 419 57.52 -10.22 -19.00
CA VAL A 419 57.39 -8.79 -18.70
C VAL A 419 58.75 -8.13 -18.91
N MET A 420 58.78 -7.24 -19.89
CA MET A 420 59.93 -6.39 -20.19
C MET A 420 60.13 -5.35 -19.09
N VAL A 421 61.37 -5.25 -18.63
CA VAL A 421 61.88 -4.17 -17.79
C VAL A 421 62.14 -2.95 -18.68
N LEU A 422 61.54 -1.82 -18.34
CA LEU A 422 62.02 -0.51 -18.77
C LEU A 422 62.29 0.31 -17.50
N ASP A 423 63.55 0.66 -17.34
CA ASP A 423 64.05 1.65 -16.39
C ASP A 423 63.54 3.03 -16.81
N ASP A 424 63.00 3.79 -15.85
CA ASP A 424 63.11 5.24 -15.85
C ASP A 424 63.11 5.71 -14.39
N GLU A 425 64.21 6.34 -14.02
CA GLU A 425 64.40 7.06 -12.76
C GLU A 425 63.60 8.37 -12.80
N GLU A 426 62.74 8.62 -11.81
CA GLU A 426 62.50 10.00 -11.38
C GLU A 426 62.13 10.09 -9.89
N ASP A 427 62.89 10.95 -9.25
CA ASP A 427 63.02 11.22 -7.83
C ASP A 427 61.90 12.16 -7.36
N GLN A 428 60.94 11.67 -6.56
CA GLN A 428 60.06 12.53 -5.76
C GLN A 428 59.84 11.93 -4.37
N SER A 429 60.51 12.54 -3.41
CA SER A 429 60.37 12.32 -1.97
C SER A 429 59.00 12.80 -1.48
N GLN A 430 58.17 11.87 -1.00
CA GLN A 430 56.99 12.16 -0.17
C GLN A 430 57.25 11.72 1.28
N PRO A 431 56.67 12.41 2.28
CA PRO A 431 57.00 12.17 3.68
C PRO A 431 56.39 10.85 4.17
N LEU A 432 57.21 10.03 4.82
CA LEU A 432 56.78 8.86 5.57
C LEU A 432 55.83 9.30 6.69
N ILE A 433 54.54 8.95 6.58
CA ILE A 433 53.58 9.11 7.68
C ILE A 433 53.78 7.92 8.62
N ASP A 434 54.24 8.21 9.84
CA ASP A 434 54.36 7.23 10.91
C ASP A 434 52.96 6.85 11.42
N LEU A 435 52.50 5.65 11.05
CA LEU A 435 51.20 5.09 11.44
C LEU A 435 51.26 4.31 12.76
N THR A 436 52.39 4.30 13.47
CA THR A 436 52.51 3.51 14.72
C THR A 436 51.64 4.05 15.86
N GLU A 437 51.23 5.33 15.83
CA GLU A 437 50.34 5.91 16.86
C GLU A 437 48.85 5.62 16.65
N LYS A 438 48.41 5.20 15.45
CA LYS A 438 46.98 4.96 15.15
C LYS A 438 46.50 3.53 15.44
N VAL A 439 47.42 2.60 15.68
CA VAL A 439 47.09 1.19 16.00
C VAL A 439 46.47 1.05 17.39
N SER A 440 46.74 1.98 18.32
CA SER A 440 46.18 1.92 19.68
C SER A 440 44.66 2.17 19.75
N HIS A 441 44.08 2.83 18.75
CA HIS A 441 42.63 3.11 18.71
C HIS A 441 41.81 1.99 18.03
N ALA A 442 42.44 1.18 17.18
CA ALA A 442 41.80 0.05 16.50
C ALA A 442 41.59 -1.17 17.41
N VAL A 443 42.36 -1.28 18.51
CA VAL A 443 42.26 -2.42 19.44
C VAL A 443 41.05 -2.32 20.39
N GLN A 444 40.42 -1.15 20.54
CA GLN A 444 39.24 -0.98 21.41
C GLN A 444 37.90 -1.35 20.77
N VAL A 445 37.87 -1.72 19.47
CA VAL A 445 36.62 -2.03 18.73
C VAL A 445 36.41 -3.54 18.54
N LEU A 446 37.34 -4.38 19.01
CA LEU A 446 37.30 -5.84 18.79
C LEU A 446 36.28 -6.61 19.65
N ASP A 447 35.68 -5.98 20.67
CA ASP A 447 34.67 -6.63 21.55
C ASP A 447 33.22 -6.51 21.03
N ALA A 448 32.99 -5.87 19.88
CA ALA A 448 31.64 -5.57 19.39
C ALA A 448 31.34 -6.05 17.95
N LEU A 449 32.13 -6.96 17.37
CA LEU A 449 31.92 -7.42 15.99
C LEU A 449 31.51 -8.91 15.90
N PRO A 450 30.66 -9.27 14.91
CA PRO A 450 30.15 -10.63 14.73
C PRO A 450 31.27 -11.61 14.33
N PRO A 451 31.13 -12.92 14.61
CA PRO A 451 32.20 -13.93 14.44
C PRO A 451 32.49 -14.29 12.97
N ASP A 452 31.84 -13.64 12.01
CA ASP A 452 31.97 -13.97 10.59
C ASP A 452 33.14 -13.21 9.94
N PRO A 453 34.22 -13.90 9.52
CA PRO A 453 35.39 -13.27 8.92
C PRO A 453 35.08 -12.56 7.58
N GLU A 454 34.01 -12.93 6.88
CA GLU A 454 33.62 -12.28 5.62
C GLU A 454 32.96 -10.91 5.88
N VAL A 455 32.17 -10.81 6.95
CA VAL A 455 31.57 -9.55 7.41
C VAL A 455 32.65 -8.60 7.93
N LEU A 456 33.65 -9.14 8.65
CA LEU A 456 34.80 -8.38 9.13
C LEU A 456 35.63 -7.82 7.97
N ALA A 457 35.90 -8.63 6.93
CA ALA A 457 36.64 -8.20 5.75
C ALA A 457 35.92 -7.08 4.98
N ARG A 458 34.59 -7.17 4.85
CA ARG A 458 33.78 -6.12 4.19
C ARG A 458 33.73 -4.83 5.00
N ALA A 459 33.60 -4.92 6.32
CA ALA A 459 33.61 -3.75 7.21
C ALA A 459 34.96 -3.01 7.19
N LEU A 460 36.07 -3.76 7.26
CA LEU A 460 37.43 -3.21 7.14
C LEU A 460 37.66 -2.55 5.77
N PHE A 461 37.18 -3.17 4.69
CA PHE A 461 37.33 -2.61 3.34
C PHE A 461 36.53 -1.31 3.15
N ALA A 462 35.30 -1.26 3.66
CA ALA A 462 34.47 -0.05 3.62
C ALA A 462 35.10 1.11 4.41
N GLN A 463 35.65 0.82 5.59
CA GLN A 463 36.31 1.82 6.42
C GLN A 463 37.61 2.35 5.79
N LEU A 464 38.39 1.48 5.14
CA LEU A 464 39.57 1.89 4.38
C LEU A 464 39.22 2.78 3.18
N GLN A 465 38.08 2.53 2.50
CA GLN A 465 37.59 3.40 1.43
C GLN A 465 37.19 4.79 1.94
N GLU A 466 36.57 4.87 3.12
CA GLU A 466 36.15 6.13 3.74
C GLU A 466 37.36 6.97 4.15
N GLU A 467 38.36 6.36 4.79
CA GLU A 467 39.59 7.04 5.19
C GLU A 467 40.45 7.49 3.99
N ALA A 468 40.48 6.70 2.91
CA ALA A 468 41.15 7.08 1.67
C ALA A 468 40.47 8.27 0.96
N SER A 469 39.14 8.35 1.04
CA SER A 469 38.35 9.45 0.46
C SER A 469 38.51 10.77 1.23
N LEU A 470 38.66 10.71 2.55
CA LEU A 470 38.82 11.89 3.40
C LEU A 470 40.21 12.53 3.31
N SER A 471 41.25 11.75 2.98
CA SER A 471 42.64 12.25 2.99
C SER A 471 43.12 12.89 1.68
N THR A 472 42.46 12.61 0.55
CA THR A 472 42.97 13.01 -0.79
C THR A 472 42.19 14.13 -1.46
N GLY A 473 41.01 14.50 -0.97
CA GLY A 473 40.22 15.61 -1.50
C GLY A 473 39.81 15.49 -2.97
N GLN A 474 39.97 14.31 -3.59
CA GLN A 474 39.54 14.02 -4.96
C GLN A 474 38.43 12.95 -4.95
N PRO A 475 37.33 13.16 -5.69
CA PRO A 475 36.33 12.12 -5.87
C PRO A 475 36.85 11.15 -6.94
N ASN A 476 36.98 9.88 -6.59
CA ASN A 476 37.31 8.72 -7.44
C ASN A 476 38.79 8.30 -7.45
N ILE A 477 39.22 7.64 -6.38
CA ILE A 477 40.22 6.56 -6.47
C ILE A 477 39.43 5.25 -6.60
N TRP A 478 39.48 4.63 -7.78
CA TRP A 478 38.84 3.33 -8.03
C TRP A 478 39.80 2.21 -7.58
N ILE A 479 39.41 1.48 -6.54
CA ILE A 479 40.10 0.26 -6.11
C ILE A 479 39.31 -0.93 -6.69
N PRO A 480 39.90 -1.78 -7.53
CA PRO A 480 39.17 -2.91 -8.12
C PRO A 480 38.73 -3.90 -7.04
N GLU A 481 37.51 -4.43 -7.18
CA GLU A 481 36.97 -5.47 -6.32
C GLU A 481 37.82 -6.77 -6.41
N PRO A 482 37.92 -7.55 -5.33
CA PRO A 482 38.56 -8.87 -5.41
C PRO A 482 37.79 -9.78 -6.38
N PRO A 483 38.48 -10.66 -7.12
CA PRO A 483 37.87 -11.46 -8.17
C PRO A 483 36.78 -12.39 -7.61
N THR A 484 35.60 -12.31 -8.21
CA THR A 484 34.48 -13.21 -7.92
C THR A 484 34.76 -14.60 -8.48
N VAL A 485 34.69 -15.63 -7.64
CA VAL A 485 34.76 -17.03 -8.08
C VAL A 485 33.45 -17.39 -8.79
N VAL A 486 33.53 -17.63 -10.10
CA VAL A 486 32.39 -18.09 -10.91
C VAL A 486 32.25 -19.60 -10.75
N LEU A 487 31.12 -20.06 -10.21
CA LEU A 487 30.72 -21.46 -10.20
C LEU A 487 29.94 -21.75 -11.50
N ASP A 488 30.43 -22.69 -12.31
CA ASP A 488 29.77 -23.13 -13.54
C ASP A 488 28.48 -23.92 -13.27
N ASP A 489 27.43 -23.61 -14.04
CA ASP A 489 26.10 -24.24 -14.01
C ASP A 489 26.08 -25.56 -14.82
N PRO A 490 25.79 -26.73 -14.21
CA PRO A 490 25.87 -28.00 -14.90
C PRO A 490 24.49 -28.49 -15.38
N LYS A 491 23.94 -27.93 -16.46
CA LYS A 491 22.86 -28.59 -17.23
C LYS A 491 22.95 -28.35 -18.74
N ARG A 492 23.71 -29.19 -19.43
CA ARG A 492 23.60 -29.42 -20.88
C ARG A 492 23.51 -30.92 -21.14
N VAL A 493 22.29 -31.44 -21.30
CA VAL A 493 22.03 -32.80 -21.80
C VAL A 493 21.42 -32.69 -23.19
N MET A 494 21.96 -33.53 -24.08
CA MET A 494 21.75 -33.58 -25.52
C MET A 494 20.31 -33.88 -25.93
N GLN A 495 19.82 -33.21 -26.98
CA GLN A 495 18.79 -33.75 -27.87
C GLN A 495 19.14 -33.45 -29.33
N ALA A 496 19.12 -34.50 -30.15
CA ALA A 496 19.36 -34.52 -31.58
C ALA A 496 18.06 -34.25 -32.38
N PRO A 497 18.13 -33.94 -33.70
CA PRO A 497 17.09 -33.20 -34.40
C PRO A 497 15.99 -34.10 -34.97
N SER A 498 14.74 -33.64 -34.92
CA SER A 498 13.63 -34.25 -35.67
C SER A 498 13.02 -33.25 -36.65
N SER A 499 12.61 -33.82 -37.77
CA SER A 499 12.42 -33.24 -39.10
C SER A 499 11.18 -32.36 -39.27
N LYS A 500 11.34 -31.40 -40.18
CA LYS A 500 10.34 -30.57 -40.86
C LYS A 500 9.08 -31.33 -41.28
N ALA A 501 7.91 -30.76 -40.97
CA ALA A 501 6.67 -30.97 -41.73
C ALA A 501 6.02 -29.60 -41.97
N ALA A 502 5.72 -29.30 -43.24
CA ALA A 502 5.13 -28.06 -43.72
C ALA A 502 3.61 -28.00 -43.45
N PRO A 503 3.01 -26.80 -43.30
CA PRO A 503 1.57 -26.64 -43.19
C PRO A 503 0.90 -26.64 -44.58
N PRO A 504 -0.32 -27.20 -44.73
CA PRO A 504 -1.08 -27.05 -45.96
C PRO A 504 -1.75 -25.67 -46.02
N LYS A 505 -1.64 -25.07 -47.21
CA LYS A 505 -2.35 -23.88 -47.67
C LYS A 505 -3.86 -24.12 -47.69
N ILE A 506 -4.64 -23.13 -47.24
CA ILE A 506 -6.06 -23.01 -47.54
C ILE A 506 -6.25 -21.63 -48.18
N ASP A 507 -6.69 -21.63 -49.43
CA ASP A 507 -7.09 -20.44 -50.19
C ASP A 507 -8.54 -20.03 -49.87
N PRO A 508 -8.89 -18.75 -50.07
CA PRO A 508 -10.15 -18.16 -49.64
C PRO A 508 -11.25 -18.30 -50.70
N THR A 509 -12.48 -18.61 -50.28
CA THR A 509 -13.66 -18.51 -51.14
C THR A 509 -14.71 -17.55 -50.58
N SER A 510 -14.86 -16.46 -51.34
CA SER A 510 -16.05 -15.67 -51.67
C SER A 510 -17.41 -15.95 -50.99
N SER A 511 -18.02 -14.88 -50.47
CA SER A 511 -19.42 -14.44 -50.70
C SER A 511 -19.62 -13.13 -49.93
N VAL A 512 -19.79 -11.94 -50.53
CA VAL A 512 -20.78 -11.40 -51.47
C VAL A 512 -22.23 -11.47 -50.95
N SER A 513 -22.71 -10.26 -50.60
CA SER A 513 -24.09 -9.75 -50.62
C SER A 513 -25.03 -10.09 -49.45
N LYS A 514 -25.43 -9.04 -48.70
CA LYS A 514 -26.74 -8.37 -48.92
C LYS A 514 -26.87 -7.10 -48.05
N LEU A 515 -26.79 -5.96 -48.74
CA LEU A 515 -27.44 -4.70 -48.39
C LEU A 515 -28.95 -4.84 -48.63
N ALA A 516 -29.78 -4.39 -47.69
CA ALA A 516 -31.01 -3.63 -47.96
C ALA A 516 -31.74 -3.23 -46.65
N PRO A 517 -32.55 -2.15 -46.68
CA PRO A 517 -32.70 -1.21 -45.57
C PRO A 517 -34.15 -1.12 -45.03
N TRP A 518 -34.41 -0.08 -44.22
CA TRP A 518 -35.70 0.52 -43.83
C TRP A 518 -36.26 0.16 -42.44
N ARG A 519 -36.28 1.16 -41.55
CA ARG A 519 -37.54 1.81 -41.14
C ARG A 519 -37.29 3.15 -40.45
N GLN A 520 -37.71 4.22 -41.14
CA GLN A 520 -38.14 5.47 -40.53
C GLN A 520 -39.36 5.20 -39.62
N SER A 521 -39.42 5.87 -38.48
CA SER A 521 -40.70 6.17 -37.83
C SER A 521 -40.70 7.66 -37.49
N GLN A 522 -41.57 8.37 -38.21
CA GLN A 522 -41.99 9.74 -37.93
C GLN A 522 -43.19 9.71 -36.99
N THR A 523 -43.25 10.76 -36.15
CA THR A 523 -44.43 11.51 -35.70
C THR A 523 -45.49 10.81 -34.85
N THR A 524 -45.66 11.30 -33.62
CA THR A 524 -46.82 12.07 -33.09
C THR A 524 -46.33 12.67 -31.75
N GLY A 525 -46.64 13.87 -31.28
CA GLY A 525 -47.70 14.82 -31.57
C GLY A 525 -48.29 15.30 -30.24
N SER A 526 -47.90 16.51 -29.81
CA SER A 526 -48.66 17.49 -29.01
C SER A 526 -49.19 17.15 -27.60
N ALA A 527 -48.79 17.95 -26.60
CA ALA A 527 -49.75 18.68 -25.75
C ALA A 527 -49.05 19.77 -24.92
N THR A 528 -49.41 21.01 -25.23
CA THR A 528 -49.23 22.24 -24.45
C THR A 528 -50.15 22.24 -23.23
N THR A 529 -49.64 22.64 -22.06
CA THR A 529 -50.45 23.35 -21.05
C THR A 529 -49.58 24.29 -20.23
N SER A 530 -49.96 25.56 -20.32
CA SER A 530 -49.44 26.71 -19.59
C SER A 530 -50.21 26.92 -18.28
N LEU A 531 -49.49 27.10 -17.17
CA LEU A 531 -49.88 27.85 -15.96
C LEU A 531 -48.55 28.11 -15.23
N GLY A 532 -48.10 29.31 -14.91
CA GLY A 532 -48.81 30.52 -14.56
C GLY A 532 -48.69 30.77 -13.05
N ALA A 533 -47.50 31.17 -12.56
CA ALA A 533 -47.37 31.75 -11.22
C ALA A 533 -46.17 32.71 -11.15
N ARG A 534 -46.52 34.00 -11.13
CA ARG A 534 -45.66 35.16 -10.89
C ARG A 534 -45.50 35.32 -9.37
N VAL A 535 -44.28 35.32 -8.84
CA VAL A 535 -44.00 35.87 -7.50
C VAL A 535 -42.93 36.95 -7.65
N LYS A 536 -43.36 38.19 -7.38
CA LYS A 536 -42.52 39.37 -7.21
C LYS A 536 -42.06 39.43 -5.75
N ALA A 537 -40.76 39.51 -5.50
CA ALA A 537 -40.19 40.05 -4.26
C ALA A 537 -38.97 40.89 -4.65
N LYS A 538 -39.15 42.21 -4.84
CA LYS A 538 -38.76 43.26 -3.88
C LYS A 538 -37.27 43.25 -3.52
N SER A 539 -36.50 43.92 -4.37
CA SER A 539 -35.20 44.50 -4.10
C SER A 539 -35.26 45.47 -2.91
N ARG A 540 -34.26 45.40 -2.03
CA ARG A 540 -33.92 46.43 -1.06
C ARG A 540 -32.49 46.94 -1.33
N PRO A 541 -32.21 48.22 -1.00
CA PRO A 541 -31.11 48.96 -1.59
C PRO A 541 -29.78 48.77 -0.85
N ILE A 542 -28.73 48.92 -1.65
CA ILE A 542 -27.32 49.07 -1.30
C ILE A 542 -27.15 50.36 -0.47
N MET A 543 -26.44 50.27 0.65
CA MET A 543 -25.87 51.41 1.37
C MET A 543 -24.34 51.40 1.27
N PRO A 544 -23.69 52.57 1.29
CA PRO A 544 -22.36 52.75 0.73
C PRO A 544 -21.22 52.48 1.73
N LEU A 545 -20.07 52.15 1.15
CA LEU A 545 -18.74 52.10 1.74
C LEU A 545 -18.44 53.34 2.61
N VAL A 546 -18.01 53.08 3.84
CA VAL A 546 -17.28 54.06 4.66
C VAL A 546 -15.81 53.66 4.65
N SER A 547 -14.97 54.55 4.13
CA SER A 547 -13.52 54.48 4.16
C SER A 547 -13.03 54.60 5.62
N VAL A 548 -12.18 53.69 6.06
CA VAL A 548 -11.36 53.90 7.27
C VAL A 548 -10.00 54.39 6.81
N GLN A 549 -9.69 55.63 7.19
CA GLN A 549 -8.39 56.26 7.02
C GLN A 549 -7.34 55.62 7.92
N GLU A 550 -6.15 55.46 7.36
CA GLU A 550 -4.88 55.30 8.08
C GLU A 550 -4.73 56.38 9.17
N LYS A 551 -4.34 55.94 10.36
CA LYS A 551 -3.63 56.79 11.33
C LYS A 551 -2.38 56.06 11.79
N THR A 552 -1.30 56.41 11.12
CA THR A 552 0.06 56.49 11.68
C THR A 552 0.02 57.34 12.94
N LEU A 553 0.64 56.89 14.04
CA LEU A 553 1.24 57.73 15.08
C LEU A 553 2.21 56.90 15.91
N LEU A 554 3.49 57.27 15.77
CA LEU A 554 4.64 57.22 16.69
C LEU A 554 4.98 55.91 17.43
#